data_AF-E6VV60-F1
#
_entry.id   AF-E6VV60-F1
#
_cell.length_a   1.000
_cell.length_b   1.000
_cell.length_c   1.000
_cell.angle_alpha   90.00
_cell.angle_beta   90.00
_cell.angle_gamma   90.00
#
_symmetry.space_group_name_H-M   'P 1'
#
loop_
_entity.id
_entity.type
_entity.pdbx_description
1 polymer ?
#
loop_
_entity_poly.entity_id
_entity_poly.type
_entity_poly.pdbx_seq_one_letter_code
_entity_poly.pdbx_strand_id
1 'polypeptide(L)' 'MSPVETCFICGCEFTFGPHEYNGKLCKGYDVMTCRQCYSGNWDGWAPHHEQTLLEHLEAEGIDEPERLENGLLPREF' A
#
# COMPACT_ATOMS: atom_id res chain seq x y z
N MET A 1 -1.91 -14.68 20.03
CA MET A 1 -1.90 -13.24 19.73
C MET A 1 -1.76 -13.14 18.22
N SER A 2 -2.67 -12.43 17.55
CA SER A 2 -2.56 -12.18 16.11
C SER A 2 -1.33 -11.30 15.84
N PRO A 3 -0.58 -11.50 14.75
CA PRO A 3 0.53 -10.62 14.40
C PRO A 3 0.02 -9.20 14.21
N VAL A 4 0.79 -8.24 14.74
CA VAL A 4 0.53 -6.82 14.52
C VAL A 4 1.52 -6.36 13.45
N GLU A 5 0.98 -5.80 12.38
CA GLU A 5 1.73 -5.26 11.24
C GLU A 5 1.61 -3.74 11.24
N THR A 6 2.61 -3.06 10.69
CA THR A 6 2.61 -1.60 10.55
C THR A 6 2.22 -1.21 9.14
N CYS A 7 1.32 -0.23 9.00
CA CYS A 7 0.90 0.27 7.70
C CYS A 7 2.03 1.09 7.10
N PHE A 8 2.52 0.69 5.92
CA PHE A 8 3.54 1.44 5.20
C PHE A 8 3.13 2.90 4.90
N ILE A 9 1.83 3.14 4.71
CA ILE A 9 1.28 4.42 4.28
C ILE A 9 1.04 5.39 5.44
N CYS A 10 0.38 4.94 6.51
CA CYS A 10 0.00 5.81 7.62
C CYS A 10 0.77 5.55 8.93
N GLY A 11 1.62 4.51 8.96
CA GLY A 11 2.36 4.10 10.16
C GLY A 11 1.51 3.49 11.27
N CYS A 12 0.19 3.35 11.10
CA CYS A 12 -0.66 2.74 12.12
C CYS A 12 -0.46 1.22 12.19
N GLU A 13 -0.49 0.70 13.40
CA GLU A 13 -0.52 -0.74 13.68
C GLU A 13 -1.91 -1.33 13.38
N PHE A 14 -1.95 -2.51 12.77
CA PHE A 14 -3.17 -3.28 12.55
C PHE A 14 -2.89 -4.77 12.66
N THR A 15 -3.91 -5.55 12.95
CA THR A 15 -3.78 -7.01 13.04
C THR A 15 -3.94 -7.68 11.67
N PHE A 16 -2.99 -8.55 11.32
CA PHE A 16 -3.03 -9.32 10.08
C PHE A 16 -2.55 -10.75 10.33
N GLY A 17 -3.44 -11.72 10.16
CA GLY A 17 -3.13 -13.12 10.43
C GLY A 17 -4.35 -14.05 10.29
N PRO A 18 -4.20 -15.31 10.72
CA PRO A 18 -5.29 -16.27 10.68
C PRO A 18 -6.50 -15.73 11.43
N HIS A 19 -7.63 -15.58 10.72
CA HIS A 19 -8.91 -15.03 11.20
C HIS A 19 -9.00 -13.49 11.35
N GLU A 20 -7.94 -12.73 11.07
CA GLU A 20 -7.95 -11.26 11.12
C GLU A 20 -7.27 -10.66 9.88
N TYR A 21 -8.03 -9.95 9.05
CA TYR A 21 -7.55 -9.36 7.80
C TYR A 21 -7.76 -7.83 7.81
N ASN A 22 -7.18 -7.15 8.82
CA ASN A 22 -7.28 -5.69 8.93
C ASN A 22 -6.23 -4.95 8.09
N GLY A 23 -5.55 -5.66 7.19
CA GLY A 23 -4.65 -5.09 6.19
C GLY A 23 -4.68 -5.85 4.88
N LYS A 24 -3.88 -5.36 3.94
CA LYS A 24 -3.75 -5.86 2.59
C LYS A 24 -2.30 -5.76 2.14
N LEU A 25 -1.80 -6.86 1.59
CA LEU A 25 -0.52 -6.91 0.88
C LEU A 25 -0.72 -6.35 -0.53
N CYS A 26 -0.02 -5.27 -0.84
CA CYS A 26 -0.01 -4.62 -2.14
C CYS A 26 1.17 -5.17 -2.95
N LYS A 27 0.97 -6.34 -3.55
CA LYS A 27 2.05 -7.17 -4.13
C LYS A 27 2.95 -6.45 -5.13
N GLY A 28 2.40 -5.61 -6.01
CA GLY A 28 3.19 -4.86 -6.99
C GLY A 28 4.17 -3.87 -6.35
N TYR A 29 3.86 -3.42 -5.14
CA TYR A 29 4.72 -2.52 -4.36
C TYR A 29 5.52 -3.23 -3.28
N ASP A 30 5.31 -4.53 -3.06
CA ASP A 30 5.83 -5.31 -1.92
C ASP A 30 5.63 -4.68 -0.52
N VAL A 31 4.54 -3.90 -0.34
CA VAL A 31 4.21 -3.27 0.96
C VAL A 31 2.94 -3.82 1.59
N MET A 32 2.89 -3.77 2.92
CA MET A 32 1.68 -4.04 3.68
C MET A 32 0.99 -2.75 4.10
N THR A 33 -0.32 -2.66 3.88
CA THR A 33 -1.12 -1.48 4.24
C THR A 33 -2.32 -1.87 5.09
N CYS A 34 -2.76 -0.97 5.98
CA CYS A 34 -3.99 -1.19 6.72
C CYS A 34 -5.19 -1.12 5.77
N ARG A 35 -6.29 -1.77 6.14
CA ARG A 35 -7.51 -1.82 5.33
C ARG A 35 -8.03 -0.43 4.98
N GLN A 36 -7.91 0.53 5.90
CA GLN A 36 -8.39 1.91 5.70
C GLN A 36 -7.62 2.62 4.60
N CYS A 37 -6.29 2.55 4.61
CA CYS A 37 -5.45 3.12 3.55
C CYS A 37 -5.72 2.42 2.21
N TYR A 38 -5.80 1.09 2.21
CA TYR A 38 -6.05 0.33 0.99
C TYR A 38 -7.41 0.60 0.35
N SER A 39 -8.46 0.81 1.16
CA SER A 39 -9.82 1.09 0.67
C SER A 39 -10.19 2.58 0.66
N GLY A 40 -9.28 3.46 1.05
CA GLY A 40 -9.53 4.90 1.20
C GLY A 40 -9.76 5.61 -0.13
N ASN A 41 -9.14 5.11 -1.20
CA ASN A 41 -9.38 5.55 -2.56
C ASN A 41 -9.41 4.34 -3.51
N TRP A 42 -10.51 4.17 -4.24
CA TRP A 42 -10.64 3.06 -5.18
C TRP A 42 -9.86 3.29 -6.47
N ASP A 43 -9.65 4.57 -6.82
CA ASP A 43 -9.07 5.04 -8.07
C ASP A 43 -7.53 5.07 -8.07
N GLY A 44 -6.88 4.61 -7.00
CA GLY A 44 -5.41 4.61 -6.89
C GLY A 44 -4.90 5.13 -5.56
N TRP A 45 -3.57 5.16 -5.40
CA TRP A 45 -2.92 5.83 -4.29
C TRP A 45 -3.06 7.35 -4.41
N ALA A 46 -3.35 8.01 -3.29
CA ALA A 46 -3.48 9.46 -3.28
C ALA A 46 -2.10 10.12 -3.51
N PRO A 47 -2.04 11.31 -4.15
CA PRO A 47 -0.77 11.96 -4.50
C PRO A 47 0.18 12.21 -3.32
N HIS A 48 -0.35 12.38 -2.11
CA HIS A 48 0.47 12.58 -0.91
C HIS A 48 1.16 11.30 -0.41
N HIS A 49 0.74 10.12 -0.87
CA HIS A 49 1.41 8.84 -0.62
C HIS A 49 2.34 8.44 -1.76
N GLU A 50 2.23 9.10 -2.91
CA GLU A 50 3.00 8.80 -4.12
C GLU A 50 4.49 8.87 -3.87
N GLN A 51 4.97 9.95 -3.27
CA GLN A 51 6.40 10.13 -2.99
C GLN A 51 6.96 8.96 -2.17
N THR A 52 6.28 8.56 -1.10
CA THR A 52 6.71 7.45 -0.24
C THR A 52 6.71 6.11 -0.97
N LEU A 53 5.77 5.89 -1.88
CA LEU A 53 5.73 4.68 -2.71
C LEU A 53 6.86 4.68 -3.74
N LEU A 54 7.09 5.79 -4.43
CA LEU A 54 8.15 5.90 -5.43
C LEU A 54 9.55 5.75 -4.82
N GLU A 55 9.80 6.38 -3.67
CA GLU A 55 11.05 6.22 -2.92
C GLU A 55 11.29 4.76 -2.51
N HIS A 56 10.23 4.04 -2.16
CA HIS A 56 10.33 2.62 -1.84
C HIS A 56 10.56 1.75 -3.08
N LEU A 57 9.83 1.99 -4.16
CA LEU A 57 10.04 1.28 -5.43
C LEU A 57 11.48 1.46 -5.94
N GLU A 58 12.02 2.68 -5.87
CA GLU A 58 13.42 2.96 -6.23
C GLU A 58 14.40 2.22 -5.29
N ALA A 59 14.15 2.21 -3.98
CA ALA A 59 15.01 1.55 -3.01
C ALA A 59 15.03 0.02 -3.16
N GLU A 60 13.88 -0.59 -3.48
CA GLU A 60 13.75 -2.04 -3.69
C GLU A 60 14.09 -2.47 -5.13
N GLY A 61 14.30 -1.52 -6.04
CA GLY A 61 14.56 -1.78 -7.46
C GLY A 61 13.34 -2.35 -8.20
N ILE A 62 12.14 -1.94 -7.79
CA ILE A 62 10.88 -2.28 -8.45
C ILE A 62 10.55 -1.18 -9.47
N ASP A 63 10.17 -1.58 -10.69
CA ASP A 63 9.79 -0.62 -11.73
C ASP A 63 8.52 0.16 -11.34
N GLU A 64 8.52 1.47 -11.61
CA GLU A 64 7.33 2.31 -11.44
C GLU A 64 6.21 1.81 -12.38
N PRO A 65 5.00 1.58 -11.85
CA PRO A 65 3.88 1.12 -12.67
C PRO A 65 3.39 2.20 -13.63
N GLU A 66 2.70 1.76 -14.69
CA GLU A 66 1.94 2.69 -15.51
C GLU A 66 0.83 3.35 -14.67
N ARG A 67 0.79 4.68 -14.72
CA ARG A 67 -0.21 5.48 -14.01
C ARG A 67 -1.59 5.26 -14.65
N LEU A 68 -2.62 5.32 -13.82
CA LEU A 68 -4.00 5.26 -14.26
C LEU A 68 -4.38 6.50 -15.08
N GLU A 69 -5.51 6.48 -15.79
CA GLU A 69 -5.99 7.60 -16.63
C GLU A 69 -6.17 8.92 -15.85
N ASN A 70 -6.35 8.82 -14.52
CA ASN A 70 -6.47 9.95 -13.61
C ASN A 70 -5.10 10.50 -13.11
N GLY A 71 -3.98 9.91 -13.56
CA GLY A 71 -2.62 10.27 -13.17
C GLY A 71 -2.13 9.66 -11.85
N LEU A 72 -2.97 8.87 -11.15
CA LEU A 72 -2.62 8.23 -9.88
C LEU A 72 -1.89 6.91 -10.10
N LEU A 73 -1.07 6.54 -9.12
CA LEU A 73 -0.47 5.20 -9.05
C LEU A 73 -1.57 4.15 -8.77
N PRO A 74 -1.60 3.02 -9.50
CA PRO A 74 -2.59 1.97 -9.27
C PRO A 74 -2.39 1.31 -7.89
N ARG A 75 -3.44 0.81 -7.24
CA ARG A 75 -3.28 0.12 -5.94
C ARG A 75 -2.63 -1.27 -6.06
N GLU A 76 -2.83 -1.92 -7.20
CA GLU A 76 -2.32 -3.23 -7.55
C GLU A 76 -1.90 -3.17 -9.03
N PHE A 77 -0.75 -3.76 -9.36
CA PHE A 77 -0.24 -3.94 -10.72
C PHE A 77 0.60 -5.21 -10.79
#